data_AF-A0A348WQC7-F1
#
_entry.id   AF-A0A348WQC7-F1
#
_cell.length_a   1.000
_cell.length_b   1.000
_cell.length_c   1.000
_cell.angle_alpha   90.00
_cell.angle_beta   90.00
_cell.angle_gamma   90.00
#
_symmetry.space_group_name_H-M   'P 1'
#
loop_
_entity.id
_entity.type
_entity.pdbx_description
1 polymer ?
#
loop_
_entity_poly.entity_id
_entity_poly.type
_entity_poly.pdbx_seq_one_letter_code
_entity_poly.pdbx_strand_id
1 'polypeptide(L)'
;AGAQQRLLPPSKRKKTVGVQDIEAIIAKIARIPEQSVSRTDQDILKQLDRNLKMVVFGQDEAIDKLSSAIRLSRSGLGNEHTPIGSFLFAGPTGVGKTEVTQQLAKAMGIELIRFDMSEYM
;
A
#
# COMPACT_ATOMS: atom_id res chain seq x y z
N ALA A 1 -22.85 7.98 -1.71
CA ALA A 1 -23.44 7.40 -2.95
C ALA A 1 -24.80 7.97 -3.33
N GLY A 2 -25.82 7.92 -2.47
CA GLY A 2 -27.17 8.38 -2.83
C GLY A 2 -27.26 9.85 -3.30
N ALA A 3 -26.50 10.75 -2.66
CA ALA A 3 -26.44 12.16 -3.07
C ALA A 3 -25.84 12.36 -4.48
N GLN A 4 -24.78 11.62 -4.81
CA GLN A 4 -24.16 11.66 -6.14
C GLN A 4 -25.14 11.19 -7.24
N GLN A 5 -25.93 10.14 -6.96
CA GLN A 5 -26.98 9.69 -7.88
C GLN A 5 -28.07 10.75 -8.09
N ARG A 6 -28.38 11.57 -7.07
CA ARG A 6 -29.36 12.66 -7.21
C ARG A 6 -28.86 13.82 -8.08
N LEU A 7 -27.54 14.02 -8.19
CA LEU A 7 -26.93 15.01 -9.08
C LEU A 7 -27.02 14.62 -10.57
N LEU A 8 -27.23 13.33 -10.87
CA LEU A 8 -27.42 12.86 -12.24
C LEU A 8 -28.86 13.11 -12.73
N PRO A 9 -29.08 13.28 -14.04
CA PRO A 9 -30.42 13.33 -14.63
C PRO A 9 -31.23 12.07 -14.27
N PRO A 10 -32.57 12.16 -14.08
CA PRO A 10 -33.40 11.02 -13.68
C PRO A 10 -33.21 9.76 -14.53
N SER A 11 -32.99 9.92 -15.84
CA SER A 11 -32.75 8.82 -16.78
C SER A 11 -31.42 8.08 -16.59
N LYS A 12 -30.43 8.69 -15.90
CA LYS A 12 -29.11 8.13 -15.65
C LYS A 12 -28.90 7.67 -14.20
N ARG A 13 -29.91 7.80 -13.34
CA ARG A 13 -29.81 7.40 -11.93
C ARG A 13 -29.91 5.88 -11.80
N LYS A 14 -28.97 5.27 -11.09
CA LYS A 14 -29.13 3.88 -10.65
C LYS A 14 -30.19 3.80 -9.55
N LYS A 15 -31.09 2.81 -9.63
CA LYS A 15 -32.10 2.54 -8.59
C LYS A 15 -31.50 1.91 -7.34
N THR A 16 -30.49 1.07 -7.50
CA THR A 16 -29.80 0.37 -6.41
C THR A 16 -28.34 0.80 -6.39
N VAL A 17 -27.85 1.13 -5.21
CA VAL A 17 -26.44 1.44 -4.96
C VAL A 17 -25.73 0.15 -4.59
N GLY A 18 -24.70 -0.23 -5.34
CA GLY A 18 -23.87 -1.40 -5.08
C GLY A 18 -22.56 -1.04 -4.36
N VAL A 19 -21.79 -2.07 -3.98
CA VAL A 19 -20.49 -1.94 -3.30
C VAL A 19 -19.53 -1.08 -4.12
N GLN A 20 -19.45 -1.30 -5.43
CA GLN A 20 -18.59 -0.52 -6.35
C GLN A 20 -18.92 0.98 -6.35
N ASP A 21 -20.19 1.35 -6.17
CA ASP A 21 -20.59 2.76 -6.13
C ASP A 21 -20.16 3.44 -4.82
N ILE A 22 -20.00 2.65 -3.73
CA ILE A 22 -19.47 3.13 -2.44
C ILE A 22 -17.94 3.23 -2.52
N GLU A 23 -17.28 2.20 -3.03
CA GLU A 23 -15.82 2.14 -3.22
C GLU A 23 -15.32 3.33 -4.05
N ALA A 24 -15.97 3.63 -5.18
CA ALA A 24 -15.60 4.76 -6.04
C ALA A 24 -15.64 6.11 -5.31
N ILE A 25 -16.61 6.31 -4.42
CA ILE A 25 -16.75 7.56 -3.67
C ILE A 25 -15.70 7.67 -2.59
N ILE A 26 -15.48 6.60 -1.84
CA ILE A 26 -14.44 6.59 -0.79
C ILE A 26 -13.07 6.77 -1.43
N ALA A 27 -12.79 6.08 -2.52
CA ALA A 27 -11.58 6.25 -3.31
C ALA A 27 -11.35 7.72 -3.72
N LYS A 28 -12.40 8.39 -4.21
CA LYS A 28 -12.34 9.81 -4.59
C LYS A 28 -12.12 10.76 -3.41
N ILE A 29 -12.72 10.48 -2.24
CA ILE A 29 -12.52 11.28 -1.01
C ILE A 29 -11.10 11.09 -0.47
N ALA A 30 -10.65 9.84 -0.39
CA ALA A 30 -9.35 9.47 0.12
C ALA A 30 -8.20 9.72 -0.88
N ARG A 31 -8.52 10.10 -2.12
CA ARG A 31 -7.57 10.29 -3.24
C ARG A 31 -6.74 9.04 -3.51
N ILE A 32 -7.38 7.88 -3.47
CA ILE A 32 -6.80 6.58 -3.82
C ILE A 32 -7.54 5.99 -5.04
N PRO A 33 -6.93 5.10 -5.86
CA PRO A 33 -7.57 4.57 -7.07
C PRO A 33 -8.78 3.63 -6.79
N GLU A 34 -9.80 3.65 -7.66
CA GLU A 34 -11.08 2.92 -7.48
C GLU A 34 -10.98 1.39 -7.68
N GLN A 35 -10.05 0.92 -8.52
CA GLN A 35 -9.92 -0.50 -8.92
C GLN A 35 -8.70 -1.22 -8.32
N SER A 36 -7.89 -0.53 -7.52
CA SER A 36 -6.63 -1.11 -7.01
C SER A 36 -6.81 -2.09 -5.85
N VAL A 37 -7.95 -2.08 -5.16
CA VAL A 37 -7.94 -2.48 -3.74
C VAL A 37 -8.04 -4.00 -3.48
N SER A 38 -8.50 -4.83 -4.42
CA SER A 38 -8.73 -6.26 -4.12
C SER A 38 -7.88 -7.26 -4.90
N ARG A 39 -8.03 -7.35 -6.24
CA ARG A 39 -7.29 -8.36 -7.02
C ARG A 39 -5.84 -7.94 -7.31
N THR A 40 -5.63 -6.70 -7.73
CA THR A 40 -4.29 -6.18 -8.06
C THR A 40 -3.38 -6.16 -6.84
N ASP A 41 -3.88 -5.68 -5.70
CA ASP A 41 -3.13 -5.68 -4.44
C ASP A 41 -2.77 -7.11 -3.97
N GLN A 42 -3.67 -8.08 -4.13
CA GLN A 42 -3.37 -9.47 -3.80
C GLN A 42 -2.24 -10.05 -4.65
N ASP A 43 -2.23 -9.80 -5.96
CA ASP A 43 -1.17 -10.27 -6.85
C ASP A 43 0.17 -9.59 -6.54
N ILE A 44 0.16 -8.28 -6.24
CA ILE A 44 1.35 -7.55 -5.78
C ILE A 44 1.89 -8.17 -4.48
N LEU A 45 1.04 -8.37 -3.48
CA LEU A 45 1.45 -8.91 -2.17
C LEU A 45 1.98 -10.35 -2.25
N LYS A 46 1.43 -11.14 -3.19
CA LYS A 46 1.89 -12.51 -3.47
C LYS A 46 3.29 -12.53 -4.07
N GLN A 47 3.64 -11.53 -4.90
CA GLN A 47 4.93 -11.44 -5.57
C GLN A 47 5.94 -10.56 -4.84
N LEU A 48 5.52 -9.76 -3.87
CA LEU A 48 6.33 -8.74 -3.20
C LEU A 48 7.70 -9.27 -2.75
N ASP A 49 7.69 -10.41 -2.07
CA ASP A 49 8.88 -11.02 -1.48
C ASP A 49 9.90 -11.43 -2.55
N ARG A 50 9.41 -12.11 -3.60
CA ARG A 50 10.20 -12.48 -4.78
C ARG A 50 10.75 -11.24 -5.48
N ASN A 51 9.92 -10.21 -5.66
CA ASN A 51 10.31 -8.99 -6.36
C ASN A 51 11.43 -8.26 -5.63
N LEU A 52 11.37 -8.18 -4.30
CA LEU A 52 12.43 -7.60 -3.48
C LEU A 52 13.72 -8.44 -3.53
N LYS A 53 13.62 -9.77 -3.41
CA LYS A 53 14.78 -10.69 -3.45
C LYS A 53 15.47 -10.75 -4.83
N MET A 54 14.79 -10.35 -5.91
CA MET A 54 15.40 -10.24 -7.24
C MET A 54 16.35 -9.04 -7.39
N VAL A 55 16.23 -8.03 -6.53
CA VAL A 55 17.00 -6.78 -6.63
C VAL A 55 17.86 -6.51 -5.39
N VAL A 56 17.48 -7.04 -4.23
CA VAL A 56 18.28 -6.98 -2.99
C VAL A 56 18.73 -8.39 -2.62
N PHE A 57 20.03 -8.64 -2.76
CA PHE A 57 20.64 -9.94 -2.50
C PHE A 57 21.17 -10.04 -1.07
N GLY A 58 20.96 -11.19 -0.43
CA GLY A 58 21.54 -11.51 0.88
C GLY A 58 20.83 -10.87 2.07
N GLN A 59 19.62 -10.33 1.88
CA GLN A 59 18.81 -9.72 2.94
C GLN A 59 17.45 -10.42 3.11
N ASP A 60 17.40 -11.72 2.81
CA ASP A 60 16.16 -12.50 2.71
C ASP A 60 15.32 -12.44 3.99
N GLU A 61 15.95 -12.59 5.17
CA GLU A 61 15.23 -12.54 6.46
C GLU A 61 14.56 -11.19 6.71
N ALA A 62 15.23 -10.08 6.38
CA ALA A 62 14.68 -8.75 6.54
C ALA A 62 13.50 -8.53 5.58
N ILE A 63 13.64 -9.00 4.34
CA ILE A 63 12.59 -8.95 3.31
C ILE A 63 11.38 -9.78 3.75
N ASP A 64 11.59 -11.00 4.25
CA ASP A 64 10.53 -11.90 4.71
C ASP A 64 9.71 -11.28 5.85
N LYS A 65 10.38 -10.67 6.83
CA LYS A 65 9.72 -9.98 7.96
C LYS A 65 8.90 -8.78 7.49
N LEU A 66 9.48 -7.95 6.62
CA LEU A 66 8.82 -6.79 6.03
C LEU A 66 7.56 -7.18 5.26
N SER A 67 7.70 -8.12 4.31
CA SER A 67 6.59 -8.60 3.48
C SER A 67 5.47 -9.22 4.30
N SER A 68 5.81 -9.94 5.38
CA SER A 68 4.84 -10.58 6.26
C SER A 68 4.02 -9.58 7.07
N ALA A 69 4.67 -8.54 7.61
CA ALA A 69 3.98 -7.45 8.31
C ALA A 69 3.03 -6.68 7.38
N ILE A 70 3.45 -6.40 6.14
CA ILE A 70 2.60 -5.74 5.15
C ILE A 70 1.38 -6.60 4.80
N ARG A 71 1.57 -7.90 4.57
CA ARG A 71 0.46 -8.84 4.32
C ARG A 71 -0.52 -8.87 5.49
N LEU A 72 -0.03 -8.89 6.72
CA LEU A 72 -0.87 -8.88 7.92
C LEU A 72 -1.74 -7.61 7.96
N SER A 73 -1.12 -6.43 7.78
CA SER A 73 -1.86 -5.17 7.76
C SER A 73 -2.92 -5.13 6.64
N ARG A 74 -2.58 -5.61 5.43
CA ARG A 74 -3.50 -5.63 4.29
C ARG A 74 -4.60 -6.69 4.39
N SER A 75 -4.44 -7.69 5.25
CA SER A 75 -5.49 -8.69 5.52
C SER A 75 -6.61 -8.19 6.44
N GLY A 76 -6.48 -7.00 7.02
CA GLY A 76 -7.42 -6.47 8.00
C GLY A 76 -7.22 -7.04 9.42
N LEU A 77 -6.15 -7.81 9.65
CA LEU A 77 -5.77 -8.34 10.95
C LEU A 77 -4.89 -7.39 11.78
N GLY A 78 -4.69 -6.15 11.29
CA GLY A 78 -3.93 -5.10 11.98
C GLY A 78 -4.82 -4.15 12.79
N ASN A 79 -4.21 -3.31 13.62
CA ASN A 79 -4.91 -2.26 14.35
C ASN A 79 -5.03 -0.99 13.48
N GLU A 80 -6.26 -0.49 13.29
CA GLU A 80 -6.56 0.70 12.48
C GLU A 80 -5.91 1.99 13.02
N HIS A 81 -5.54 2.03 14.30
CA HIS A 81 -4.89 3.17 14.95
C HIS A 81 -3.36 3.11 14.93
N THR A 82 -2.77 2.16 14.21
CA THR A 82 -1.32 1.99 14.11
C THR A 82 -0.84 2.03 12.67
N PRO A 83 0.42 2.40 12.41
CA PRO A 83 1.01 2.29 11.08
C PRO A 83 0.95 0.83 10.56
N ILE A 84 0.94 0.68 9.23
CA ILE A 84 1.02 -0.63 8.54
C ILE A 84 2.19 -1.48 9.08
N GLY A 85 3.30 -0.82 9.40
CA GLY A 85 4.43 -1.39 10.11
C GLY A 85 5.40 -0.28 10.49
N SER A 86 6.20 -0.52 11.54
CA SER A 86 7.29 0.34 11.93
C SER A 86 8.54 -0.51 12.05
N PHE A 87 9.60 -0.13 11.33
CA PHE A 87 10.79 -0.94 11.16
C PHE A 87 12.03 -0.10 11.44
N LEU A 88 12.99 -0.71 12.13
CA LEU A 88 14.34 -0.19 12.29
C LEU A 88 15.30 -1.12 11.55
N PHE A 89 15.96 -0.62 10.52
CA PHE A 89 17.00 -1.36 9.81
C PHE A 89 18.37 -1.04 10.41
N ALA A 90 18.99 -2.04 11.03
CA ALA A 90 20.32 -1.95 11.61
C ALA A 90 21.32 -2.82 10.81
N GLY A 91 22.57 -2.36 10.71
CA GLY A 91 23.64 -3.07 10.03
C GLY A 91 24.65 -2.13 9.35
N PRO A 92 25.73 -2.66 8.77
CA PRO A 92 26.77 -1.86 8.10
C PRO A 92 26.23 -1.02 6.95
N THR A 93 26.94 0.04 6.56
CA THR A 93 26.61 0.82 5.35
C THR A 93 26.79 -0.05 4.09
N GLY A 94 26.08 0.30 3.01
CA GLY A 94 26.20 -0.42 1.73
C GLY A 94 25.50 -1.78 1.62
N VAL A 95 24.89 -2.30 2.69
CA VAL A 95 24.22 -3.63 2.69
C VAL A 95 22.79 -3.64 2.12
N GLY A 96 22.31 -2.52 1.57
CA GLY A 96 20.99 -2.45 0.92
C GLY A 96 19.82 -2.01 1.80
N LYS A 97 20.05 -1.48 3.02
CA LYS A 97 18.97 -0.98 3.91
C LYS A 97 18.04 0.04 3.21
N THR A 98 18.63 1.04 2.56
CA THR A 98 17.89 2.07 1.81
C THR A 98 17.28 1.52 0.53
N GLU A 99 17.96 0.57 -0.10
CA GLU A 99 17.51 -0.07 -1.34
C GLU A 99 16.22 -0.88 -1.12
N VAL A 100 16.14 -1.65 -0.03
CA VAL A 100 14.92 -2.39 0.35
C VAL A 100 13.73 -1.45 0.44
N THR A 101 13.88 -0.31 1.12
CA THR A 101 12.80 0.68 1.26
C THR A 101 12.40 1.29 -0.08
N GLN A 102 13.38 1.59 -0.95
CA GLN A 102 13.11 2.16 -2.27
C GLN A 102 12.41 1.17 -3.20
N GLN A 103 12.82 -0.08 -3.19
CA GLN A 103 12.21 -1.14 -3.99
C GLN A 103 10.84 -1.52 -3.46
N LEU A 104 10.62 -1.46 -2.15
CA LEU A 104 9.30 -1.64 -1.55
C LEU A 104 8.31 -0.59 -2.08
N ALA A 105 8.68 0.69 -2.05
CA ALA A 105 7.81 1.76 -2.51
C ALA A 105 7.44 1.60 -4.00
N LYS A 106 8.42 1.26 -4.84
CA LYS A 106 8.21 0.97 -6.26
C LYS A 106 7.28 -0.23 -6.46
N ALA A 107 7.53 -1.34 -5.76
CA ALA A 107 6.75 -2.57 -5.88
C ALA A 107 5.29 -2.38 -5.44
N MET A 108 5.05 -1.56 -4.43
CA MET A 108 3.72 -1.22 -3.94
C MET A 108 3.05 -0.07 -4.70
N GLY A 109 3.75 0.60 -5.62
CA GLY A 109 3.23 1.74 -6.37
C GLY A 109 2.91 2.96 -5.47
N ILE A 110 3.66 3.15 -4.39
CA ILE A 110 3.47 4.25 -3.43
C ILE A 110 4.63 5.24 -3.47
N GLU A 111 4.36 6.47 -3.01
CA GLU A 111 5.39 7.50 -2.87
C GLU A 111 6.35 7.16 -1.71
N LEU A 112 7.65 7.35 -1.94
CA LEU A 112 8.66 7.28 -0.89
C LEU A 112 8.98 8.67 -0.37
N ILE A 113 8.47 8.99 0.81
CA ILE A 113 8.81 10.22 1.53
C ILE A 113 10.12 9.98 2.30
N ARG A 114 11.10 10.87 2.12
CA ARG A 114 12.43 10.76 2.74
C ARG A 114 12.76 12.00 3.54
N PHE A 115 13.30 11.78 4.74
CA PHE A 115 13.84 12.82 5.60
C PHE A 115 15.27 12.41 5.97
N ASP A 116 16.25 13.30 5.78
CA ASP A 116 17.60 13.08 6.26
C ASP A 116 17.70 13.52 7.71
N MET A 117 17.83 12.56 8.63
CA MET A 117 17.89 12.85 10.06
C MET A 117 19.11 13.68 10.47
N SER A 118 20.17 13.73 9.64
CA SER A 118 21.34 14.57 9.93
C SER A 118 21.05 16.07 9.85
N GLU A 119 19.97 16.47 9.17
CA GLU A 119 19.56 17.88 9.03
C GLU A 119 18.72 18.38 10.22
N TYR A 120 18.38 17.52 11.18
CA TYR A 120 17.49 17.81 12.31
C TYR A 120 18.18 17.69 13.68
N MET A 121 19.51 17.81 13.71
CA MET A 121 20.31 17.76 14.94
C MET A 121 20.50 19.13 15.60
#